data_AF-A0A1Y1CPY6-F1
#
_entry.id   AF-A0A1Y1CPY6-F1
#
_cell.length_a   1.000
_cell.length_b   1.000
_cell.length_c   1.000
_cell.angle_alpha   90.00
_cell.angle_beta   90.00
_cell.angle_gamma   90.00
#
_symmetry.space_group_name_H-M   'P 1'
#
loop_
_entity.id
_entity.type
_entity.pdbx_description
1 polymer ?
#
loop_
_entity_poly.entity_id
_entity_poly.type
_entity_poly.pdbx_seq_one_letter_code
_entity_poly.pdbx_strand_id
1 'polypeptide(L)'
;MKNIKYLFISLLAVLFIGCEDDFDTPNVTEPVQGTAPVLTEVTEAIDLILEKKNEKETIIDLNWSAATYADPIGVRYYVQIDTVGNEFKNALEFDRVSETSTSITVGGLNTLISSRYAPAKMVELEARIRAFANEDLNSLYTASFAMKVTPYLDVPIPTDFYIFGSATAAVEVTEALKSYGADNIFTKYLKLTKDGLFKFSEKQASDGYDYNFNKFAAVSDNIMAANDEAENFKFTGETGWYAVTADFVNSTLTIEEYVFGGATYSYDYDNLYIAGSYNSVDAEWSPEAGIAFTKQEEGVFSIQKVLKDGAQIKFLGQTSWGDLDWADADGDGNSGILAPKDKNNNITFDGGDLEYTITVDLNKGIYTIEAVPVFPTELFMTGNGVGLPEEDWNWFQPLQLVPVNSHPELFWKIVWMKGSGNFKMAPQAEWAGGDFGITGDATNGVYAIGGGDIPVPSTAGYYMVVVDLSNNTIEIAEPIVYGMGDVFGGWDGADPNDLFTIDNTNEGIKFEGVPNDGELRMYVAASTLNCDWWQAEFMVLDGNIEFRGTGGDQARVNATAGDNISLNFRTGAGSITTP
;
A
#
# COMPACT_ATOMS: atom_id res chain seq x y z
N MET A 1 -99.29 -56.18 -2.91
CA MET A 1 -98.74 -56.53 -4.24
C MET A 1 -97.26 -56.17 -4.21
N LYS A 2 -96.28 -57.00 -4.56
CA LYS A 2 -96.14 -58.43 -4.91
C LYS A 2 -94.60 -58.60 -4.93
N ASN A 3 -94.01 -59.32 -3.98
CA ASN A 3 -93.64 -60.74 -4.05
C ASN A 3 -92.36 -61.04 -4.87
N ILE A 4 -91.48 -61.82 -4.23
CA ILE A 4 -90.51 -62.78 -4.79
C ILE A 4 -89.13 -62.19 -5.16
N LYS A 5 -88.29 -61.83 -4.17
CA LYS A 5 -87.23 -62.65 -3.53
C LYS A 5 -87.50 -64.16 -3.38
N TYR A 6 -86.47 -64.98 -3.64
CA TYR A 6 -86.40 -66.46 -3.55
C TYR A 6 -86.91 -67.23 -4.79
N LEU A 7 -86.00 -67.63 -5.69
CA LEU A 7 -85.92 -69.00 -6.26
C LEU A 7 -84.77 -69.10 -7.27
N PHE A 8 -83.55 -69.40 -6.79
CA PHE A 8 -82.62 -70.33 -7.45
C PHE A 8 -81.54 -70.74 -6.42
N ILE A 9 -82.00 -71.11 -5.23
CA ILE A 9 -81.26 -71.89 -4.24
C ILE A 9 -82.19 -73.06 -3.93
N SER A 10 -81.99 -74.19 -4.62
CA SER A 10 -82.27 -75.54 -4.12
C SER A 10 -82.22 -76.56 -5.26
N LEU A 11 -81.02 -76.97 -5.70
CA LEU A 11 -80.69 -78.39 -5.97
C LEU A 11 -79.23 -78.51 -6.45
N LEU A 12 -78.27 -78.49 -5.53
CA LEU A 12 -77.20 -79.49 -5.45
C LEU A 12 -76.31 -79.17 -4.25
N ALA A 13 -76.80 -79.54 -3.07
CA ALA A 13 -75.92 -79.88 -1.97
C ALA A 13 -75.56 -81.35 -2.14
N VAL A 14 -74.39 -81.66 -2.69
CA VAL A 14 -73.62 -82.90 -2.46
C VAL A 14 -72.18 -82.65 -2.95
N LEU A 15 -71.21 -82.86 -2.05
CA LEU A 15 -69.74 -82.98 -2.25
C LEU A 15 -68.92 -81.68 -2.42
N PHE A 16 -68.53 -81.08 -1.30
CA PHE A 16 -67.23 -80.39 -1.18
C PHE A 16 -66.30 -81.30 -0.36
N ILE A 17 -65.44 -82.07 -1.04
CA ILE A 17 -64.29 -82.79 -0.48
C ILE A 17 -63.15 -82.77 -1.52
N GLY A 18 -61.99 -82.21 -1.13
CA GLY A 18 -60.65 -82.37 -1.73
C GLY A 18 -60.24 -81.28 -2.75
N CYS A 19 -59.15 -80.53 -2.62
CA CYS A 19 -57.94 -80.60 -1.77
C CYS A 19 -57.72 -79.29 -0.99
N GLU A 20 -57.43 -79.42 0.31
CA GLU A 20 -56.56 -78.48 1.02
C GLU A 20 -55.13 -78.81 0.62
N ASP A 21 -54.48 -77.93 -0.14
CA ASP A 21 -53.04 -77.77 0.00
C ASP A 21 -52.85 -76.62 1.00
N ASP A 22 -52.63 -77.00 2.26
CA ASP A 22 -52.05 -76.12 3.28
C ASP A 22 -50.70 -75.64 2.75
N PHE A 23 -50.68 -74.45 2.15
CA PHE A 23 -49.47 -73.64 2.17
C PHE A 23 -49.35 -73.11 3.60
N ASP A 24 -48.68 -73.89 4.45
CA ASP A 24 -47.97 -73.36 5.61
C ASP A 24 -47.14 -72.18 5.09
N THR A 25 -47.63 -70.95 5.29
CA THR A 25 -46.75 -69.78 5.23
C THR A 25 -45.78 -70.00 6.39
N PRO A 26 -44.47 -70.18 6.12
CA PRO A 26 -43.52 -70.29 7.22
C PRO A 26 -43.68 -69.02 8.06
N ASN A 27 -43.64 -69.17 9.39
CA ASN A 27 -43.52 -68.05 10.30
C ASN A 27 -42.44 -67.11 9.75
N VAL A 28 -42.77 -65.83 9.56
CA VAL A 28 -41.77 -64.79 9.32
C VAL A 28 -40.94 -64.72 10.60
N THR A 29 -39.88 -65.53 10.66
CA THR A 29 -38.76 -65.28 11.56
C THR A 29 -38.20 -63.92 11.14
N GLU A 30 -38.10 -62.99 12.09
CA GLU A 30 -37.39 -61.71 11.95
C GLU A 30 -36.21 -61.89 10.97
N PRO A 31 -36.15 -61.13 9.85
CA PRO A 31 -35.07 -61.31 8.90
C PRO A 31 -33.74 -61.13 9.65
N VAL A 32 -32.82 -62.10 9.49
CA VAL A 32 -31.45 -61.96 10.00
C VAL A 32 -30.86 -60.74 9.30
N GLN A 33 -30.82 -59.62 10.00
CA GLN A 33 -30.60 -58.29 9.42
C GLN A 33 -29.22 -58.14 8.74
N GLY A 34 -28.28 -59.02 9.09
CA GLY A 34 -26.92 -59.04 8.56
C GLY A 34 -25.84 -59.08 9.65
N THR A 35 -24.58 -59.05 9.23
CA THR A 35 -23.41 -58.86 10.12
C THR A 35 -22.93 -57.44 9.95
N ALA A 36 -22.89 -56.69 11.06
CA ALA A 36 -22.42 -55.31 11.07
C ALA A 36 -20.92 -55.22 10.69
N PRO A 37 -20.50 -54.11 10.04
CA PRO A 37 -19.08 -53.85 9.84
C PRO A 37 -18.37 -53.69 11.19
N VAL A 38 -17.11 -54.12 11.26
CA VAL A 38 -16.27 -53.97 12.45
C VAL A 38 -15.15 -52.99 12.11
N LEU A 39 -15.12 -51.86 12.83
CA LEU A 39 -14.04 -50.88 12.70
C LEU A 39 -12.75 -51.46 13.28
N THR A 40 -11.64 -51.33 12.55
CA THR A 40 -10.32 -51.61 13.09
C THR A 40 -10.06 -50.67 14.27
N GLU A 41 -9.58 -51.22 15.39
CA GLU A 41 -9.41 -50.48 16.64
C GLU A 41 -8.59 -49.20 16.44
N VAL A 42 -9.18 -48.08 16.84
CA VAL A 42 -8.49 -46.79 16.91
C VAL A 42 -7.78 -46.73 18.26
N THR A 43 -6.46 -46.94 18.24
CA THR A 43 -5.65 -47.08 19.45
C THR A 43 -5.10 -45.74 19.97
N GLU A 44 -5.07 -44.72 19.12
CA GLU A 44 -4.60 -43.39 19.47
C GLU A 44 -5.76 -42.48 19.84
N ALA A 45 -5.63 -41.76 20.97
CA ALA A 45 -6.60 -40.75 21.35
C ALA A 45 -6.50 -39.55 20.39
N ILE A 46 -7.62 -39.15 19.81
CA ILE A 46 -7.70 -37.98 18.94
C ILE A 46 -8.07 -36.77 19.79
N ASP A 47 -7.09 -35.89 20.05
CA ASP A 47 -7.26 -34.61 20.73
C ASP A 47 -6.51 -33.54 19.93
N LEU A 48 -7.26 -32.77 19.13
CA LEU A 48 -6.69 -31.93 18.07
C LEU A 48 -7.32 -30.54 18.04
N ILE A 49 -6.47 -29.54 17.78
CA ILE A 49 -6.88 -28.22 17.31
C ILE A 49 -6.74 -28.24 15.80
N LEU A 50 -7.84 -28.05 15.08
CA LEU A 50 -7.82 -28.01 13.62
C LEU A 50 -7.25 -26.65 13.18
N GLU A 51 -6.31 -26.67 12.25
CA GLU A 51 -5.69 -25.46 11.72
C GLU A 51 -5.92 -25.38 10.20
N LYS A 52 -6.32 -24.20 9.69
CA LYS A 52 -6.58 -24.00 8.25
C LYS A 52 -5.36 -24.32 7.38
N LYS A 53 -4.14 -23.99 7.84
CA LYS A 53 -2.89 -24.31 7.13
C LYS A 53 -2.68 -25.82 6.90
N ASN A 54 -3.26 -26.66 7.74
CA ASN A 54 -3.13 -28.11 7.68
C ASN A 54 -4.38 -28.78 7.06
N GLU A 55 -5.26 -28.04 6.37
CA GLU A 55 -6.56 -28.56 5.91
C GLU A 55 -6.46 -29.84 5.04
N LYS A 56 -5.30 -30.07 4.40
CA LYS A 56 -5.02 -31.23 3.55
C LYS A 56 -4.42 -32.41 4.30
N GLU A 57 -4.01 -32.24 5.55
CA GLU A 57 -3.43 -33.31 6.35
C GLU A 57 -4.51 -34.30 6.81
N THR A 58 -4.14 -35.58 6.83
CA THR A 58 -4.99 -36.67 7.31
C THR A 58 -4.92 -36.72 8.83
N ILE A 59 -6.09 -36.68 9.49
CA ILE A 59 -6.23 -36.93 10.93
C ILE A 59 -6.13 -38.42 11.21
N ILE A 60 -6.92 -39.22 10.49
CA ILE A 60 -7.00 -40.65 10.69
C ILE A 60 -7.43 -41.39 9.43
N ASP A 61 -6.80 -42.52 9.17
CA ASP A 61 -7.22 -43.51 8.18
C ASP A 61 -8.11 -44.57 8.86
N LEU A 62 -9.37 -44.62 8.45
CA LEU A 62 -10.37 -45.56 8.95
C LEU A 62 -10.45 -46.78 8.04
N ASN A 63 -10.46 -47.96 8.66
CA ASN A 63 -10.58 -49.25 7.97
C ASN A 63 -11.58 -50.12 8.71
N TRP A 64 -12.47 -50.81 8.00
CA TRP A 64 -13.48 -51.69 8.61
C TRP A 64 -13.72 -52.96 7.80
N SER A 65 -14.34 -53.97 8.42
CA SER A 65 -14.81 -55.16 7.71
C SER A 65 -16.06 -54.87 6.88
N ALA A 66 -16.25 -55.54 5.75
CA ALA A 66 -17.48 -55.41 4.97
C ALA A 66 -18.71 -55.86 5.77
N ALA A 67 -19.81 -55.11 5.66
CA ALA A 67 -21.10 -55.53 6.19
C ALA A 67 -21.72 -56.60 5.27
N THR A 68 -22.42 -57.58 5.84
CA THR A 68 -23.16 -58.58 5.07
C THR A 68 -24.63 -58.46 5.38
N TYR A 69 -25.50 -58.49 4.36
CA TYR A 69 -26.95 -58.59 4.51
C TYR A 69 -27.43 -59.98 4.09
N ALA A 70 -28.65 -60.35 4.47
CA ALA A 70 -29.22 -61.67 4.12
C ALA A 70 -29.24 -61.91 2.60
N ASP A 71 -29.53 -60.86 1.83
CA ASP A 71 -29.49 -60.88 0.37
C ASP A 71 -28.20 -60.25 -0.16
N PRO A 72 -27.64 -60.75 -1.28
CA PRO A 72 -26.48 -60.15 -1.93
C PRO A 72 -26.85 -58.81 -2.58
N ILE A 73 -26.76 -57.74 -1.79
CA ILE A 73 -27.04 -56.36 -2.17
C ILE A 73 -25.77 -55.49 -2.05
N GLY A 74 -25.66 -54.48 -2.89
CA GLY A 74 -24.57 -53.51 -2.82
C GLY A 74 -24.66 -52.68 -1.54
N VAL A 75 -23.57 -52.66 -0.76
CA VAL A 75 -23.46 -51.86 0.46
C VAL A 75 -22.68 -50.58 0.19
N ARG A 76 -23.09 -49.52 0.88
CA ARG A 76 -22.45 -48.20 0.91
C ARG A 76 -22.20 -47.79 2.34
N TYR A 77 -21.14 -47.01 2.56
CA TYR A 77 -20.72 -46.59 3.89
C TYR A 77 -20.70 -45.08 4.01
N TYR A 78 -20.99 -44.61 5.22
CA TYR A 78 -20.93 -43.22 5.63
C TYR A 78 -20.19 -43.16 6.96
N VAL A 79 -19.21 -42.25 7.08
CA VAL A 79 -18.67 -41.88 8.39
C VAL A 79 -19.66 -40.90 9.01
N GLN A 80 -20.23 -41.28 10.15
CA GLN A 80 -21.13 -40.45 10.94
C GLN A 80 -20.36 -39.83 12.11
N ILE A 81 -20.61 -38.54 12.38
CA ILE A 81 -20.08 -37.81 13.54
C ILE A 81 -21.25 -37.19 14.30
N ASP A 82 -21.25 -37.29 15.63
CA ASP A 82 -22.18 -36.57 16.49
C ASP A 82 -21.51 -36.14 17.80
N THR A 83 -22.20 -35.33 18.62
CA THR A 83 -21.73 -35.03 19.97
C THR A 83 -21.75 -36.30 20.83
N VAL A 84 -20.71 -36.51 21.64
CA VAL A 84 -20.65 -37.64 22.59
C VAL A 84 -21.92 -37.69 23.44
N GLY A 85 -22.58 -38.86 23.44
CA GLY A 85 -23.77 -39.10 24.26
C GLY A 85 -25.08 -38.64 23.62
N ASN A 86 -25.06 -38.08 22.40
CA ASN A 86 -26.26 -37.77 21.64
C ASN A 86 -26.84 -39.00 20.90
N GLU A 87 -26.16 -40.15 21.00
CA GLU A 87 -26.58 -41.44 20.44
C GLU A 87 -26.83 -41.37 18.92
N PHE A 88 -26.11 -40.50 18.21
CA PHE A 88 -26.23 -40.28 16.77
C PHE A 88 -27.65 -39.89 16.31
N LYS A 89 -28.48 -39.31 17.19
CA LYS A 89 -29.84 -38.85 16.85
C LYS A 89 -29.84 -37.81 15.74
N ASN A 90 -28.78 -36.99 15.67
CA ASN A 90 -28.61 -35.93 14.68
C ASN A 90 -27.22 -36.04 14.04
N ALA A 91 -26.79 -37.22 13.62
CA ALA A 91 -25.46 -37.40 13.06
C ALA A 91 -25.21 -36.53 11.82
N LEU A 92 -24.02 -35.93 11.76
CA LEU A 92 -23.43 -35.37 10.55
C LEU A 92 -22.79 -36.50 9.75
N GLU A 93 -22.86 -36.48 8.42
CA GLU A 93 -22.31 -37.54 7.56
C GLU A 93 -21.32 -36.97 6.56
N PHE A 94 -20.17 -37.65 6.41
CA PHE A 94 -19.30 -37.46 5.24
C PHE A 94 -19.94 -38.04 3.97
N ASP A 95 -19.35 -37.71 2.83
CA ASP A 95 -19.73 -38.29 1.56
C ASP A 95 -19.68 -39.82 1.56
N ARG A 96 -20.61 -40.40 0.79
CA ARG A 96 -20.77 -41.85 0.67
C ARG A 96 -19.56 -42.48 -0.01
N VAL A 97 -19.04 -43.56 0.57
CA VAL A 97 -18.01 -44.42 -0.02
C VAL A 97 -18.52 -45.84 -0.32
N SER A 98 -17.90 -46.50 -1.30
CA SER A 98 -18.17 -47.91 -1.63
C SER A 98 -17.10 -48.88 -1.14
N GLU A 99 -15.93 -48.35 -0.77
CA GLU A 99 -14.82 -49.11 -0.21
C GLU A 99 -14.99 -49.31 1.30
N THR A 100 -14.18 -50.18 1.89
CA THR A 100 -14.17 -50.45 3.32
C THR A 100 -13.05 -49.69 4.06
N SER A 101 -12.65 -48.56 3.49
CA SER A 101 -11.64 -47.65 4.01
C SER A 101 -11.92 -46.23 3.56
N THR A 102 -11.57 -45.26 4.39
CA THR A 102 -11.58 -43.83 4.05
C THR A 102 -10.68 -43.06 5.02
N SER A 103 -10.37 -41.80 4.72
CA SER A 103 -9.61 -40.93 5.60
C SER A 103 -10.44 -39.73 6.02
N ILE A 104 -10.22 -39.28 7.26
CA ILE A 104 -10.71 -37.98 7.73
C ILE A 104 -9.55 -37.01 7.63
N THR A 105 -9.70 -35.93 6.87
CA THR A 105 -8.73 -34.82 6.82
C THR A 105 -9.13 -33.68 7.75
N VAL A 106 -8.18 -32.81 8.09
CA VAL A 106 -8.42 -31.62 8.91
C VAL A 106 -9.52 -30.74 8.30
N GLY A 107 -9.41 -30.40 7.02
CA GLY A 107 -10.38 -29.56 6.32
C GLY A 107 -11.73 -30.24 6.14
N GLY A 108 -11.73 -31.55 5.88
CA GLY A 108 -12.97 -32.33 5.76
C GLY A 108 -13.75 -32.37 7.07
N LEU A 109 -13.06 -32.62 8.19
CA LEU A 109 -13.67 -32.59 9.51
C LEU A 109 -14.18 -31.18 9.86
N ASN A 110 -13.36 -30.14 9.67
CA ASN A 110 -13.76 -28.77 9.96
C ASN A 110 -15.01 -28.36 9.18
N THR A 111 -15.02 -28.64 7.87
CA THR A 111 -16.16 -28.36 6.99
C THR A 111 -17.43 -29.01 7.51
N LEU A 112 -17.37 -30.30 7.84
CA LEU A 112 -18.53 -31.07 8.30
C LEU A 112 -19.13 -30.47 9.59
N ILE A 113 -18.27 -30.08 10.53
CA ILE A 113 -18.69 -29.70 11.90
C ILE A 113 -18.95 -28.20 12.06
N SER A 114 -18.47 -27.36 11.14
CA SER A 114 -18.53 -25.88 11.20
C SER A 114 -19.94 -25.29 11.33
N SER A 115 -20.96 -25.96 10.78
CA SER A 115 -22.35 -25.50 10.87
C SER A 115 -22.99 -25.68 12.26
N ARG A 116 -22.40 -26.55 13.10
CA ARG A 116 -22.97 -26.96 14.39
C ARG A 116 -22.16 -26.45 15.57
N TYR A 117 -20.84 -26.37 15.43
CA TYR A 117 -19.95 -26.03 16.53
C TYR A 117 -19.19 -24.75 16.20
N ALA A 118 -19.13 -23.86 17.19
CA ALA A 118 -18.40 -22.61 17.04
C ALA A 118 -16.89 -22.88 16.88
N PRO A 119 -16.19 -22.09 16.03
CA PRO A 119 -14.74 -22.16 15.93
C PRO A 119 -14.08 -21.77 17.26
N ALA A 120 -12.82 -22.20 17.43
CA ALA A 120 -11.99 -21.97 18.61
C ALA A 120 -12.59 -22.50 19.94
N LYS A 121 -13.60 -23.37 19.89
CA LYS A 121 -14.17 -24.05 21.07
C LYS A 121 -14.04 -25.56 20.94
N MET A 122 -13.39 -26.18 21.92
CA MET A 122 -13.26 -27.62 22.00
C MET A 122 -14.65 -28.27 22.15
N VAL A 123 -14.89 -29.30 21.34
CA VAL A 123 -16.08 -30.14 21.39
C VAL A 123 -15.69 -31.62 21.46
N GLU A 124 -16.42 -32.39 22.26
CA GLU A 124 -16.27 -33.84 22.33
C GLU A 124 -17.23 -34.48 21.34
N LEU A 125 -16.69 -35.19 20.35
CA LEU A 125 -17.43 -35.85 19.29
C LEU A 125 -17.25 -37.36 19.36
N GLU A 126 -18.24 -38.11 18.89
CA GLU A 126 -18.15 -39.54 18.62
C GLU A 126 -18.38 -39.82 17.14
N ALA A 127 -17.61 -40.76 16.60
CA ALA A 127 -17.68 -41.17 15.21
C ALA A 127 -17.96 -42.67 15.06
N ARG A 128 -18.74 -43.05 14.05
CA ARG A 128 -19.01 -44.46 13.69
C ARG A 128 -19.20 -44.62 12.19
N ILE A 129 -19.08 -45.84 11.66
CA ILE A 129 -19.41 -46.13 10.27
C ILE A 129 -20.84 -46.65 10.21
N ARG A 130 -21.67 -46.04 9.34
CA ARG A 130 -22.99 -46.54 8.96
C ARG A 130 -22.89 -47.28 7.64
N ALA A 131 -23.21 -48.57 7.65
CA ALA A 131 -23.46 -49.36 6.46
C ALA A 131 -24.93 -49.26 6.06
N PHE A 132 -25.17 -48.96 4.80
CA PHE A 132 -26.49 -48.79 4.20
C PHE A 132 -26.56 -49.57 2.89
N ALA A 133 -27.62 -50.35 2.72
CA ALA A 133 -27.90 -51.11 1.50
C ALA A 133 -29.02 -50.46 0.68
N ASN A 134 -30.23 -50.43 1.24
CA ASN A 134 -31.41 -49.79 0.66
C ASN A 134 -32.36 -49.29 1.77
N GLU A 135 -33.46 -48.64 1.39
CA GLU A 135 -34.41 -48.02 2.33
C GLU A 135 -35.27 -49.03 3.10
N ASP A 136 -35.43 -50.25 2.58
CA ASP A 136 -36.24 -51.31 3.19
C ASP A 136 -35.47 -52.09 4.27
N LEU A 137 -34.15 -51.89 4.36
CA LEU A 137 -33.28 -52.55 5.31
C LEU A 137 -32.73 -51.55 6.35
N ASN A 138 -32.76 -51.97 7.61
CA ASN A 138 -32.11 -51.24 8.68
C ASN A 138 -30.61 -51.09 8.40
N SER A 139 -30.06 -49.90 8.70
CA SER A 139 -28.63 -49.67 8.65
C SER A 139 -27.89 -50.49 9.71
N LEU A 140 -26.65 -50.88 9.42
CA LEU A 140 -25.75 -51.56 10.36
C LEU A 140 -24.61 -50.61 10.74
N TYR A 141 -24.07 -50.74 11.95
CA TYR A 141 -23.12 -49.77 12.49
C TYR A 141 -21.91 -50.44 13.13
N THR A 142 -20.75 -49.80 13.03
CA THR A 142 -19.58 -50.14 13.86
C THR A 142 -19.79 -49.67 15.30
N ALA A 143 -18.92 -50.12 16.21
CA ALA A 143 -18.70 -49.40 17.47
C ALA A 143 -18.26 -47.95 17.17
N SER A 144 -18.59 -47.02 18.08
CA SER A 144 -18.12 -45.64 18.00
C SER A 144 -16.78 -45.46 18.71
N PHE A 145 -16.02 -44.45 18.29
CA PHE A 145 -14.85 -43.94 18.99
C PHE A 145 -14.99 -42.44 19.22
N ALA A 146 -14.34 -41.92 20.26
CA ALA A 146 -14.42 -40.52 20.64
C ALA A 146 -13.24 -39.70 20.10
N MET A 147 -13.46 -38.41 19.91
CA MET A 147 -12.45 -37.41 19.56
C MET A 147 -12.74 -36.09 20.28
N LYS A 148 -11.69 -35.36 20.65
CA LYS A 148 -11.77 -33.97 21.12
C LYS A 148 -11.23 -33.07 20.03
N VAL A 149 -12.04 -32.12 19.58
CA VAL A 149 -11.75 -31.34 18.39
C VAL A 149 -12.07 -29.88 18.64
N THR A 150 -11.14 -28.99 18.31
CA THR A 150 -11.38 -27.54 18.27
C THR A 150 -11.42 -27.10 16.80
N PRO A 151 -12.60 -26.73 16.25
CA PRO A 151 -12.71 -26.27 14.86
C PRO A 151 -12.07 -24.89 14.64
N TYR A 152 -11.67 -24.57 13.41
CA TYR A 152 -11.22 -23.23 13.01
C TYR A 152 -12.29 -22.51 12.17
N LEU A 153 -12.20 -21.17 12.11
CA LEU A 153 -13.05 -20.36 11.23
C LEU A 153 -12.47 -20.37 9.81
N ASP A 154 -13.24 -20.83 8.82
CA ASP A 154 -12.75 -21.03 7.46
C ASP A 154 -12.58 -19.71 6.68
N VAL A 155 -11.44 -19.07 6.90
CA VAL A 155 -11.02 -17.81 6.27
C VAL A 155 -9.71 -18.06 5.54
N PRO A 156 -9.55 -17.57 4.29
CA PRO A 156 -8.27 -17.64 3.58
C PRO A 156 -7.15 -16.99 4.40
N ILE A 157 -5.96 -17.61 4.41
CA ILE A 157 -4.79 -17.02 5.07
C ILE A 157 -4.07 -16.14 4.03
N PRO A 158 -3.89 -14.84 4.31
CA PRO A 158 -3.22 -13.93 3.39
C PRO A 158 -1.70 -14.16 3.36
N THR A 159 -1.05 -13.80 2.25
CA THR A 159 0.42 -13.68 2.20
C THR A 159 0.88 -12.33 2.76
N ASP A 160 0.17 -11.26 2.41
CA ASP A 160 0.38 -9.91 2.93
C ASP A 160 -0.92 -9.42 3.57
N PHE A 161 -0.83 -8.63 4.63
CA PHE A 161 -2.00 -8.19 5.38
C PHE A 161 -1.96 -6.70 5.66
N TYR A 162 -2.99 -5.98 5.24
CA TYR A 162 -3.02 -4.52 5.28
C TYR A 162 -4.22 -4.01 6.07
N ILE A 163 -4.04 -3.04 6.95
CA ILE A 163 -5.13 -2.38 7.69
C ILE A 163 -5.44 -1.00 7.08
N PHE A 164 -6.72 -0.65 7.00
CA PHE A 164 -7.16 0.68 6.53
C PHE A 164 -8.57 1.01 7.05
N GLY A 165 -8.95 2.28 6.91
CA GLY A 165 -10.24 2.84 7.29
C GLY A 165 -10.10 4.07 8.16
N SER A 166 -11.23 4.69 8.51
CA SER A 166 -11.29 5.96 9.26
C SER A 166 -10.77 5.88 10.71
N ALA A 167 -10.56 4.68 11.25
CA ALA A 167 -9.83 4.51 12.51
C ALA A 167 -8.32 4.74 12.34
N THR A 168 -7.79 4.61 11.14
CA THR A 168 -6.35 4.71 10.83
C THR A 168 -6.05 5.98 10.04
N ALA A 169 -4.76 6.31 9.87
CA ALA A 169 -4.33 7.39 8.99
C ALA A 169 -4.42 7.06 7.49
N ALA A 170 -4.70 5.81 7.11
CA ALA A 170 -4.89 5.37 5.72
C ALA A 170 -6.36 4.99 5.50
N VAL A 171 -7.14 5.87 4.90
CA VAL A 171 -8.60 5.66 4.77
C VAL A 171 -8.93 4.71 3.63
N GLU A 172 -8.16 4.76 2.54
CA GLU A 172 -8.41 4.02 1.31
C GLU A 172 -7.53 2.78 1.17
N VAL A 173 -8.02 1.76 0.47
CA VAL A 173 -7.29 0.49 0.28
C VAL A 173 -5.96 0.69 -0.46
N THR A 174 -5.87 1.68 -1.34
CA THR A 174 -4.64 2.01 -2.09
C THR A 174 -3.51 2.52 -1.20
N GLU A 175 -3.83 2.98 0.00
CA GLU A 175 -2.89 3.49 0.99
C GLU A 175 -2.78 2.56 2.21
N ALA A 176 -3.45 1.39 2.16
CA ALA A 176 -3.59 0.51 3.30
C ALA A 176 -2.22 0.11 3.89
N LEU A 177 -2.15 0.06 5.21
CA LEU A 177 -0.88 -0.04 5.93
C LEU A 177 -0.50 -1.51 6.11
N LYS A 178 0.65 -1.89 5.54
CA LYS A 178 1.17 -3.26 5.64
C LYS A 178 1.54 -3.61 7.08
N SER A 179 1.07 -4.77 7.52
CA SER A 179 1.47 -5.45 8.76
C SER A 179 2.69 -6.33 8.50
N TYR A 180 3.53 -6.52 9.51
CA TYR A 180 4.60 -7.52 9.46
C TYR A 180 4.10 -8.81 10.13
N GLY A 181 4.63 -9.98 9.77
CA GLY A 181 4.10 -11.22 10.31
C GLY A 181 4.84 -12.47 9.89
N ALA A 182 4.76 -13.50 10.73
CA ALA A 182 5.28 -14.84 10.49
C ALA A 182 4.28 -15.85 11.05
N ASP A 183 4.36 -17.11 10.61
CA ASP A 183 3.54 -18.21 11.14
C ASP A 183 2.02 -17.95 11.11
N ASN A 184 1.56 -17.18 10.11
CA ASN A 184 0.17 -16.74 9.92
C ASN A 184 -0.36 -15.78 11.01
N ILE A 185 0.54 -15.10 11.71
CA ILE A 185 0.23 -14.04 12.67
C ILE A 185 0.77 -12.73 12.13
N PHE A 186 -0.10 -11.74 11.96
CA PHE A 186 0.23 -10.43 11.42
C PHE A 186 0.04 -9.36 12.49
N THR A 187 1.03 -8.50 12.68
CA THR A 187 0.98 -7.41 13.64
C THR A 187 1.26 -6.07 12.95
N LYS A 188 0.50 -5.06 13.33
CA LYS A 188 0.78 -3.66 12.99
C LYS A 188 0.73 -2.82 14.25
N TYR A 189 1.73 -1.97 14.44
CA TYR A 189 1.66 -0.93 15.44
C TYR A 189 1.29 0.38 14.78
N LEU A 190 0.24 1.06 15.26
CA LEU A 190 -0.22 2.31 14.66
C LEU A 190 -1.16 3.08 15.61
N LYS A 191 -1.45 4.33 15.26
CA LYS A 191 -2.53 5.08 15.90
C LYS A 191 -3.88 4.53 15.46
N LEU A 192 -4.76 4.28 16.42
CA LEU A 192 -6.19 4.07 16.18
C LEU A 192 -6.99 5.23 16.77
N THR A 193 -7.98 5.70 16.01
CA THR A 193 -8.87 6.81 16.38
C THR A 193 -10.20 6.25 16.85
N LYS A 194 -10.59 6.65 18.07
CA LYS A 194 -11.87 6.25 18.69
C LYS A 194 -13.04 6.49 17.76
N ASP A 195 -13.99 5.56 17.78
CA ASP A 195 -15.20 5.53 16.95
C ASP A 195 -14.97 5.38 15.43
N GLY A 196 -13.72 5.34 14.98
CA GLY A 196 -13.38 5.07 13.58
C GLY A 196 -13.70 3.64 13.16
N LEU A 197 -13.91 3.46 11.85
CA LEU A 197 -14.13 2.15 11.23
C LEU A 197 -12.83 1.65 10.60
N PHE A 198 -12.63 0.34 10.59
CA PHE A 198 -11.50 -0.27 9.88
C PHE A 198 -11.85 -1.68 9.40
N LYS A 199 -11.03 -2.16 8.46
CA LYS A 199 -10.98 -3.55 8.01
C LYS A 199 -9.58 -3.85 7.48
N PHE A 200 -9.39 -5.07 7.02
CA PHE A 200 -8.14 -5.48 6.40
C PHE A 200 -8.34 -6.01 4.99
N SER A 201 -7.27 -5.98 4.19
CA SER A 201 -7.22 -6.62 2.88
C SER A 201 -5.90 -7.35 2.70
N GLU A 202 -5.86 -8.29 1.76
CA GLU A 202 -4.64 -9.01 1.37
C GLU A 202 -3.78 -8.26 0.33
N LYS A 203 -4.27 -7.13 -0.18
CA LYS A 203 -3.54 -6.26 -1.11
C LYS A 203 -4.08 -4.83 -1.10
N GLN A 204 -3.28 -3.89 -1.56
CA GLN A 204 -3.66 -2.48 -1.72
C GLN A 204 -4.50 -2.23 -3.00
N ALA A 205 -5.56 -3.01 -3.19
CA ALA A 205 -6.44 -2.92 -4.36
C ALA A 205 -7.88 -3.33 -4.02
N SER A 206 -8.86 -2.77 -4.75
CA SER A 206 -10.30 -2.95 -4.49
C SER A 206 -10.82 -4.37 -4.77
N ASP A 207 -10.05 -5.20 -5.46
CA ASP A 207 -10.40 -6.58 -5.83
C ASP A 207 -9.73 -7.62 -4.89
N GLY A 208 -9.28 -7.19 -3.70
CA GLY A 208 -8.73 -8.05 -2.66
C GLY A 208 -9.81 -8.74 -1.82
N TYR A 209 -9.42 -9.81 -1.13
CA TYR A 209 -10.24 -10.39 -0.07
C TYR A 209 -10.30 -9.42 1.12
N ASP A 210 -11.51 -9.04 1.51
CA ASP A 210 -11.76 -8.19 2.67
C ASP A 210 -11.92 -9.03 3.95
N TYR A 211 -11.16 -8.65 4.98
CA TYR A 211 -11.25 -9.23 6.31
C TYR A 211 -11.98 -8.27 7.25
N ASN A 212 -13.30 -8.49 7.38
CA ASN A 212 -14.22 -7.65 8.17
C ASN A 212 -14.60 -8.38 9.48
N PHE A 213 -15.54 -7.85 10.27
CA PHE A 213 -15.77 -8.27 11.66
C PHE A 213 -15.94 -9.78 11.85
N ASN A 214 -16.75 -10.42 11.00
CA ASN A 214 -17.07 -11.84 11.08
C ASN A 214 -15.96 -12.78 10.57
N LYS A 215 -14.77 -12.26 10.26
CA LYS A 215 -13.60 -13.06 9.80
C LYS A 215 -12.68 -13.49 10.94
N PHE A 216 -13.05 -13.20 12.18
CA PHE A 216 -12.36 -13.67 13.38
C PHE A 216 -13.39 -14.26 14.36
N ALA A 217 -13.02 -15.35 15.01
CA ALA A 217 -13.85 -16.06 15.98
C ALA A 217 -13.87 -15.38 17.35
N ALA A 218 -12.75 -14.77 17.74
CA ALA A 218 -12.64 -13.96 18.95
C ALA A 218 -11.97 -12.62 18.63
N VAL A 219 -12.47 -11.56 19.25
CA VAL A 219 -12.03 -10.18 19.03
C VAL A 219 -11.87 -9.47 20.37
N SER A 220 -10.96 -8.50 20.47
CA SER A 220 -10.80 -7.68 21.68
C SER A 220 -12.06 -6.90 22.06
N ASP A 221 -12.21 -6.59 23.35
CA ASP A 221 -13.37 -5.86 23.89
C ASP A 221 -13.47 -4.39 23.42
N ASN A 222 -12.37 -3.83 22.91
CA ASN A 222 -12.26 -2.47 22.38
C ASN A 222 -12.62 -2.37 20.87
N ILE A 223 -13.24 -3.42 20.32
CA ILE A 223 -13.80 -3.41 18.96
C ILE A 223 -15.18 -4.07 18.94
N MET A 224 -16.02 -3.62 18.00
CA MET A 224 -17.36 -4.18 17.78
C MET A 224 -17.72 -4.16 16.29
N ALA A 225 -18.78 -4.88 15.91
CA ALA A 225 -19.32 -4.78 14.57
C ALA A 225 -19.88 -3.38 14.33
N ALA A 226 -19.53 -2.78 13.18
CA ALA A 226 -20.02 -1.46 12.79
C ALA A 226 -21.53 -1.44 12.47
N ASN A 227 -22.11 -2.60 12.15
CA ASN A 227 -23.48 -2.76 11.65
C ASN A 227 -23.75 -1.97 10.36
N ASP A 228 -22.73 -1.81 9.53
CA ASP A 228 -22.84 -1.30 8.16
C ASP A 228 -23.01 -2.46 7.17
N GLU A 229 -23.24 -2.13 5.89
CA GLU A 229 -23.45 -3.13 4.83
C GLU A 229 -22.24 -4.05 4.64
N ALA A 230 -21.03 -3.55 4.90
CA ALA A 230 -19.78 -4.29 4.76
C ALA A 230 -19.39 -5.09 6.01
N GLU A 231 -20.10 -4.93 7.13
CA GLU A 231 -19.78 -5.53 8.43
C GLU A 231 -18.36 -5.20 8.93
N ASN A 232 -17.92 -3.95 8.76
CA ASN A 232 -16.61 -3.47 9.19
C ASN A 232 -16.44 -3.55 10.72
N PHE A 233 -15.19 -3.44 11.18
CA PHE A 233 -14.91 -3.20 12.59
C PHE A 233 -15.16 -1.74 12.92
N LYS A 234 -15.67 -1.48 14.12
CA LYS A 234 -15.65 -0.18 14.78
C LYS A 234 -14.72 -0.24 15.98
N PHE A 235 -13.74 0.66 16.04
CA PHE A 235 -12.86 0.81 17.20
C PHE A 235 -13.56 1.61 18.30
N THR A 236 -13.62 1.05 19.51
CA THR A 236 -14.31 1.64 20.67
C THR A 236 -13.36 2.03 21.81
N GLY A 237 -12.08 1.66 21.71
CA GLY A 237 -11.02 2.12 22.63
C GLY A 237 -10.78 3.63 22.54
N GLU A 238 -10.01 4.17 23.47
CA GLU A 238 -9.56 5.57 23.39
C GLU A 238 -8.59 5.77 22.22
N THR A 239 -8.51 6.98 21.68
CA THR A 239 -7.52 7.27 20.64
C THR A 239 -6.12 7.12 21.21
N GLY A 240 -5.27 6.32 20.58
CA GLY A 240 -3.98 5.93 21.12
C GLY A 240 -3.16 5.11 20.13
N TRP A 241 -2.00 4.62 20.58
CA TRP A 241 -1.10 3.80 19.78
C TRP A 241 -1.18 2.34 20.21
N TYR A 242 -1.51 1.46 19.28
CA TYR A 242 -1.93 0.08 19.56
C TYR A 242 -1.10 -0.92 18.78
N ALA A 243 -0.88 -2.08 19.40
CA ALA A 243 -0.55 -3.31 18.70
C ALA A 243 -1.85 -3.95 18.19
N VAL A 244 -2.00 -4.05 16.87
CA VAL A 244 -3.11 -4.76 16.22
C VAL A 244 -2.57 -6.07 15.68
N THR A 245 -3.00 -7.19 16.27
CA THR A 245 -2.50 -8.53 15.92
C THR A 245 -3.65 -9.42 15.42
N ALA A 246 -3.57 -9.84 14.17
CA ALA A 246 -4.45 -10.83 13.55
C ALA A 246 -3.76 -12.20 13.56
N ASP A 247 -4.31 -13.13 14.31
CA ASP A 247 -3.83 -14.52 14.43
C ASP A 247 -4.80 -15.45 13.70
N PHE A 248 -4.39 -15.89 12.51
CA PHE A 248 -5.19 -16.82 11.69
C PHE A 248 -5.08 -18.28 12.17
N VAL A 249 -4.15 -18.60 13.09
CA VAL A 249 -4.04 -19.91 13.72
C VAL A 249 -5.17 -20.08 14.74
N ASN A 250 -5.36 -19.09 15.60
CA ASN A 250 -6.39 -19.10 16.64
C ASN A 250 -7.70 -18.42 16.21
N SER A 251 -7.74 -17.86 15.00
CA SER A 251 -8.88 -17.07 14.49
C SER A 251 -9.21 -15.88 15.42
N THR A 252 -8.19 -15.17 15.90
CA THR A 252 -8.34 -14.06 16.85
C THR A 252 -7.82 -12.73 16.31
N LEU A 253 -8.49 -11.64 16.64
CA LEU A 253 -7.99 -10.28 16.44
C LEU A 253 -7.83 -9.59 17.79
N THR A 254 -6.60 -9.27 18.16
CA THR A 254 -6.28 -8.58 19.42
C THR A 254 -5.79 -7.15 19.17
N ILE A 255 -6.30 -6.20 19.94
CA ILE A 255 -5.88 -4.79 19.91
C ILE A 255 -5.53 -4.35 21.32
N GLU A 256 -4.25 -4.10 21.57
CA GLU A 256 -3.73 -3.78 22.91
C GLU A 256 -2.84 -2.53 22.89
N GLU A 257 -2.94 -1.72 23.95
CA GLU A 257 -1.98 -0.62 24.14
C GLU A 257 -0.59 -1.21 24.34
N TYR A 258 0.41 -0.61 23.71
CA TYR A 258 1.77 -1.09 23.87
C TYR A 258 2.44 -0.42 25.07
N VAL A 259 2.82 -1.22 26.07
CA VAL A 259 3.49 -0.75 27.29
C VAL A 259 4.80 -1.51 27.48
N PHE A 260 5.90 -0.79 27.62
CA PHE A 260 7.21 -1.36 27.93
C PHE A 260 7.87 -0.58 29.07
N GLY A 261 8.44 -1.29 30.06
CA GLY A 261 9.12 -0.67 31.20
C GLY A 261 8.28 0.28 32.08
N GLY A 262 6.95 0.30 31.87
CA GLY A 262 6.02 1.24 32.52
C GLY A 262 5.72 2.49 31.68
N ALA A 263 6.35 2.65 30.51
CA ALA A 263 6.02 3.66 29.52
C ALA A 263 4.94 3.12 28.55
N THR A 264 3.84 3.84 28.43
CA THR A 264 2.84 3.60 27.38
C THR A 264 3.27 4.33 26.11
N TYR A 265 3.36 3.59 25.02
CA TYR A 265 3.66 4.18 23.73
C TYR A 265 2.48 5.03 23.25
N SER A 266 2.80 6.24 22.79
CA SER A 266 1.88 7.18 22.17
C SER A 266 2.26 7.45 20.71
N TYR A 267 1.45 8.24 20.03
CA TYR A 267 1.70 8.73 18.67
C TYR A 267 2.17 10.19 18.65
N ASP A 268 1.94 10.97 19.72
CA ASP A 268 2.33 12.38 19.78
C ASP A 268 3.42 12.61 20.84
N TYR A 269 4.62 12.94 20.38
CA TYR A 269 5.77 13.31 21.19
C TYR A 269 6.25 14.71 20.82
N ASP A 270 6.91 15.40 21.74
CA ASP A 270 7.54 16.70 21.44
C ASP A 270 8.75 16.52 20.51
N ASN A 271 9.53 15.45 20.71
CA ASN A 271 10.75 15.17 19.96
C ASN A 271 10.92 13.67 19.76
N LEU A 272 11.54 13.31 18.64
CA LEU A 272 12.23 12.04 18.43
C LEU A 272 13.71 12.31 18.17
N TYR A 273 14.56 11.31 18.43
CA TYR A 273 15.99 11.38 18.22
C TYR A 273 16.48 10.21 17.39
N ILE A 274 17.56 10.40 16.64
CA ILE A 274 18.25 9.33 15.93
C ILE A 274 19.48 8.87 16.72
N ALA A 275 19.70 7.55 16.78
CA ALA A 275 20.93 6.96 17.30
C ALA A 275 21.34 5.77 16.42
N GLY A 276 22.64 5.55 16.24
CA GLY A 276 23.12 4.44 15.44
C GLY A 276 24.54 4.62 14.93
N SER A 277 24.96 3.74 14.04
CA SER A 277 26.24 3.79 13.34
C SER A 277 26.03 4.20 11.88
N TYR A 278 25.50 5.40 11.65
CA TYR A 278 24.98 5.81 10.34
C TYR A 278 25.87 6.77 9.55
N ASN A 279 26.84 7.43 10.19
CA ASN A 279 27.88 8.21 9.52
C ASN A 279 29.18 8.22 10.34
N SER A 280 30.16 9.05 9.94
CA SER A 280 31.47 9.17 10.59
C SER A 280 31.62 10.43 11.46
N VAL A 281 30.60 11.28 11.53
CA VAL A 281 30.65 12.61 12.17
C VAL A 281 29.89 12.61 13.50
N ASP A 282 28.71 11.99 13.52
CA ASP A 282 27.85 11.91 14.69
C ASP A 282 28.32 10.78 15.63
N ALA A 283 28.00 10.90 16.92
CA ALA A 283 28.41 9.92 17.92
C ALA A 283 27.70 8.58 17.73
N GLU A 284 28.48 7.52 17.53
CA GLU A 284 27.96 6.19 17.29
C GLU A 284 27.29 5.60 18.54
N TRP A 285 26.05 5.12 18.39
CA TRP A 285 25.26 4.47 19.45
C TRP A 285 25.19 5.25 20.79
N SER A 286 25.15 6.59 20.71
CA SER A 286 25.12 7.51 21.87
C SER A 286 23.81 8.32 21.91
N PRO A 287 22.75 7.81 22.57
CA PRO A 287 21.49 8.53 22.74
C PRO A 287 21.61 9.91 23.38
N GLU A 288 22.58 10.08 24.29
CA GLU A 288 22.84 11.36 24.98
C GLU A 288 23.35 12.46 24.03
N ALA A 289 23.91 12.07 22.89
CA ALA A 289 24.28 12.95 21.78
C ALA A 289 23.32 12.82 20.59
N GLY A 290 22.17 12.17 20.78
CA GLY A 290 21.17 11.94 19.74
C GLY A 290 20.66 13.25 19.17
N ILE A 291 20.56 13.30 17.84
CA ILE A 291 20.12 14.50 17.13
C ILE A 291 18.61 14.45 16.98
N ALA A 292 17.95 15.55 17.35
CA ALA A 292 16.50 15.65 17.29
C ALA A 292 16.02 15.71 15.84
N PHE A 293 14.92 15.03 15.55
CA PHE A 293 14.15 15.23 14.34
C PHE A 293 13.40 16.57 14.41
N THR A 294 13.07 17.12 13.25
CA THR A 294 12.10 18.21 13.13
C THR A 294 10.70 17.61 13.13
N LYS A 295 9.83 18.04 14.05
CA LYS A 295 8.41 17.70 14.06
C LYS A 295 7.70 18.45 12.94
N GLN A 296 7.15 17.73 11.97
CA GLN A 296 6.43 18.30 10.83
C GLN A 296 4.97 18.56 11.20
N GLU A 297 4.35 17.58 11.85
CA GLU A 297 2.99 17.63 12.37
C GLU A 297 2.82 16.62 13.52
N GLU A 298 1.59 16.44 14.02
CA GLU A 298 1.29 15.48 15.10
C GLU A 298 1.73 14.06 14.68
N GLY A 299 2.71 13.50 15.39
CA GLY A 299 3.23 12.15 15.16
C GLY A 299 4.09 11.94 13.92
N VAL A 300 4.43 13.00 13.17
CA VAL A 300 5.29 12.93 11.97
C VAL A 300 6.55 13.76 12.17
N PHE A 301 7.70 13.11 11.97
CA PHE A 301 9.03 13.67 12.23
C PHE A 301 9.94 13.42 11.04
N SER A 302 10.79 14.38 10.67
CA SER A 302 11.82 14.16 9.67
C SER A 302 13.18 14.74 10.03
N ILE A 303 14.25 14.14 9.49
CA ILE A 303 15.62 14.61 9.62
C ILE A 303 16.39 14.31 8.33
N GLN A 304 17.28 15.21 7.92
CA GLN A 304 18.24 14.95 6.85
C GLN A 304 19.57 14.51 7.44
N LYS A 305 20.09 13.38 6.95
CA LYS A 305 21.37 12.81 7.38
C LYS A 305 22.10 12.14 6.23
N VAL A 306 23.42 12.31 6.23
CA VAL A 306 24.33 11.47 5.44
C VAL A 306 24.29 10.05 6.01
N LEU A 307 24.05 9.07 5.14
CA LEU A 307 24.02 7.65 5.49
C LEU A 307 25.12 6.90 4.71
N LYS A 308 26.02 6.24 5.43
CA LYS A 308 27.06 5.38 4.84
C LYS A 308 26.50 4.01 4.42
N ASP A 309 27.26 3.25 3.66
CA ASP A 309 26.97 1.82 3.45
C ASP A 309 27.04 1.03 4.77
N GLY A 310 26.09 0.13 4.98
CA GLY A 310 25.93 -0.61 6.23
C GLY A 310 25.52 0.25 7.43
N ALA A 311 24.87 1.40 7.21
CA ALA A 311 24.33 2.22 8.28
C ALA A 311 23.36 1.40 9.14
N GLN A 312 23.40 1.59 10.46
CA GLN A 312 22.43 1.04 11.39
C GLN A 312 21.80 2.14 12.21
N ILE A 313 20.48 2.15 12.36
CA ILE A 313 19.72 3.24 12.96
C ILE A 313 18.62 2.72 13.89
N LYS A 314 18.37 3.46 14.98
CA LYS A 314 17.15 3.42 15.78
C LYS A 314 16.62 4.84 16.02
N PHE A 315 15.32 4.93 16.29
CA PHE A 315 14.65 6.15 16.71
C PHE A 315 14.32 6.08 18.19
N LEU A 316 14.51 7.18 18.91
CA LEU A 316 14.36 7.23 20.36
C LEU A 316 13.37 8.33 20.77
N GLY A 317 12.54 8.02 21.77
CA GLY A 317 11.63 9.00 22.40
C GLY A 317 12.30 9.81 23.51
N GLN A 318 13.56 9.51 23.82
CA GLN A 318 14.36 10.18 24.83
C GLN A 318 15.85 10.16 24.46
N THR A 319 16.66 11.02 25.09
CA THR A 319 18.12 11.11 24.89
C THR A 319 18.91 10.14 25.79
N SER A 320 18.37 8.94 26.00
CA SER A 320 19.02 7.86 26.75
C SER A 320 18.49 6.51 26.28
N TRP A 321 19.25 5.44 26.51
CA TRP A 321 18.69 4.11 26.38
C TRP A 321 17.62 3.90 27.47
N GLY A 322 16.40 3.65 27.04
CA GLY A 322 15.25 3.49 27.90
C GLY A 322 14.14 2.74 27.21
N ASP A 323 12.91 3.07 27.59
CA ASP A 323 11.72 2.30 27.25
C ASP A 323 11.12 2.69 25.90
N LEU A 324 11.33 3.93 25.43
CA LEU A 324 10.80 4.38 24.13
C LEU A 324 11.88 4.34 23.06
N ASP A 325 11.99 3.22 22.37
CA ASP A 325 12.64 3.16 21.07
C ASP A 325 11.76 2.51 20.01
N TRP A 326 12.07 2.85 18.77
CA TRP A 326 11.48 2.26 17.57
C TRP A 326 12.57 1.96 16.55
N ALA A 327 12.33 0.93 15.76
CA ALA A 327 13.16 0.58 14.62
C ALA A 327 12.40 -0.40 13.70
N ASP A 328 13.10 -1.22 12.93
CA ASP A 328 12.51 -2.13 11.96
C ASP A 328 11.76 -3.30 12.65
N ALA A 329 10.61 -3.67 12.10
CA ALA A 329 9.76 -4.73 12.65
C ALA A 329 10.15 -6.15 12.21
N ASP A 330 10.90 -6.31 11.11
CA ASP A 330 11.11 -7.58 10.42
C ASP A 330 12.58 -8.03 10.46
N GLY A 331 13.17 -8.02 11.66
CA GLY A 331 14.58 -8.35 11.85
C GLY A 331 15.51 -7.19 11.50
N ASP A 332 16.82 -7.44 11.46
CA ASP A 332 17.77 -6.44 10.97
C ASP A 332 17.50 -6.22 9.48
N GLY A 333 17.00 -5.02 9.12
CA GLY A 333 16.50 -4.79 7.77
C GLY A 333 16.00 -3.37 7.52
N ASN A 334 15.33 -3.18 6.39
CA ASN A 334 14.67 -1.92 6.05
C ASN A 334 13.30 -2.19 5.41
N SER A 335 12.38 -2.74 6.20
CA SER A 335 11.01 -3.05 5.77
C SER A 335 10.15 -1.78 5.59
N GLY A 336 10.54 -0.67 6.23
CA GLY A 336 9.72 0.54 6.33
C GLY A 336 8.58 0.41 7.34
N ILE A 337 8.46 -0.72 8.04
CA ILE A 337 7.46 -0.97 9.07
C ILE A 337 8.08 -0.72 10.44
N LEU A 338 7.44 0.14 11.23
CA LEU A 338 7.94 0.55 12.53
C LEU A 338 7.45 -0.38 13.64
N ALA A 339 8.35 -0.84 14.50
CA ALA A 339 8.02 -1.60 15.71
C ALA A 339 8.60 -0.96 16.98
N PRO A 340 7.94 -1.13 18.14
CA PRO A 340 8.39 -0.60 19.41
C PRO A 340 9.48 -1.48 20.05
N LYS A 341 9.99 -1.05 21.21
CA LYS A 341 10.98 -1.74 22.02
C LYS A 341 10.59 -3.20 22.23
N ASP A 342 11.57 -4.10 22.17
CA ASP A 342 11.41 -5.56 22.28
C ASP A 342 10.73 -6.27 21.09
N LYS A 343 10.16 -5.49 20.16
CA LYS A 343 9.56 -5.97 18.91
C LYS A 343 10.32 -5.49 17.67
N ASN A 344 11.36 -4.68 17.88
CA ASN A 344 12.17 -4.10 16.81
C ASN A 344 13.60 -4.63 16.78
N ASN A 345 14.22 -4.47 15.62
CA ASN A 345 15.65 -4.70 15.35
C ASN A 345 16.23 -3.50 14.60
N ASN A 346 17.54 -3.47 14.38
CA ASN A 346 18.16 -2.28 13.81
C ASN A 346 17.68 -2.04 12.37
N ILE A 347 17.40 -0.77 12.04
CA ILE A 347 17.20 -0.41 10.63
C ILE A 347 18.57 -0.42 9.97
N THR A 348 18.77 -1.29 8.98
CA THR A 348 20.02 -1.38 8.21
C THR A 348 19.84 -0.76 6.84
N PHE A 349 20.77 0.10 6.41
CA PHE A 349 20.64 0.81 5.13
C PHE A 349 22.00 1.00 4.45
N ASP A 350 22.04 0.79 3.13
CA ASP A 350 23.23 1.05 2.30
C ASP A 350 23.04 2.39 1.58
N GLY A 351 23.60 3.47 2.16
CA GLY A 351 23.37 4.84 1.71
C GLY A 351 24.44 5.45 0.79
N GLY A 352 25.52 4.74 0.49
CA GLY A 352 26.56 5.22 -0.43
C GLY A 352 27.21 6.56 -0.03
N ASP A 353 27.16 6.93 1.25
CA ASP A 353 27.61 8.23 1.79
C ASP A 353 26.84 9.43 1.20
N LEU A 354 25.58 9.24 0.80
CA LEU A 354 24.68 10.30 0.33
C LEU A 354 23.80 10.84 1.45
N GLU A 355 23.20 12.02 1.23
CA GLU A 355 22.23 12.61 2.14
C GLU A 355 20.82 12.07 1.89
N TYR A 356 20.12 11.72 2.95
CA TYR A 356 18.75 11.17 2.92
C TYR A 356 17.84 11.93 3.86
N THR A 357 16.59 12.13 3.45
CA THR A 357 15.49 12.49 4.34
C THR A 357 14.94 11.21 4.95
N ILE A 358 15.04 11.12 6.28
CA ILE A 358 14.45 10.04 7.08
C ILE A 358 13.17 10.57 7.70
N THR A 359 12.04 9.92 7.45
CA THR A 359 10.75 10.30 8.01
C THR A 359 10.22 9.19 8.90
N VAL A 360 9.71 9.53 10.09
CA VAL A 360 9.02 8.61 11.00
C VAL A 360 7.59 9.10 11.14
N ASP A 361 6.63 8.24 10.80
CA ASP A 361 5.19 8.49 10.96
C ASP A 361 4.63 7.49 11.97
N LEU A 362 4.45 7.95 13.20
CA LEU A 362 3.91 7.16 14.30
C LEU A 362 2.42 6.88 14.14
N ASN A 363 1.67 7.72 13.41
CA ASN A 363 0.26 7.50 13.15
C ASN A 363 0.06 6.27 12.26
N LYS A 364 0.94 6.10 11.27
CA LYS A 364 0.96 4.96 10.34
C LYS A 364 1.81 3.79 10.82
N GLY A 365 2.69 4.01 11.79
CA GLY A 365 3.68 3.02 12.23
C GLY A 365 4.60 2.60 11.09
N ILE A 366 5.15 3.60 10.40
CA ILE A 366 6.11 3.41 9.30
C ILE A 366 7.26 4.39 9.46
N TYR A 367 8.32 4.12 8.70
CA TYR A 367 9.36 5.09 8.44
C TYR A 367 9.79 4.99 6.96
N THR A 368 10.33 6.08 6.42
CA THR A 368 10.90 6.12 5.05
C THR A 368 12.30 6.70 5.08
N ILE A 369 13.12 6.30 4.10
CA ILE A 369 14.47 6.80 3.88
C ILE A 369 14.57 7.13 2.38
N GLU A 370 14.60 8.41 2.06
CA GLU A 370 14.53 8.91 0.68
C GLU A 370 15.75 9.77 0.38
N ALA A 371 16.43 9.53 -0.74
CA ALA A 371 17.62 10.30 -1.10
C ALA A 371 17.26 11.77 -1.29
N VAL A 372 18.06 12.68 -0.73
CA VAL A 372 17.94 14.11 -1.04
C VAL A 372 18.47 14.31 -2.47
N PRO A 373 17.65 14.81 -3.41
CA PRO A 373 18.10 15.05 -4.77
C PRO A 373 19.28 16.03 -4.80
N VAL A 374 20.32 15.68 -5.54
CA VAL A 374 21.46 16.57 -5.81
C VAL A 374 21.31 17.11 -7.22
N PHE A 375 21.09 18.41 -7.33
CA PHE A 375 20.99 19.11 -8.61
C PHE A 375 22.36 19.68 -9.02
N PRO A 376 22.66 19.75 -10.33
CA PRO A 376 23.84 20.45 -10.80
C PRO A 376 23.75 21.93 -10.43
N THR A 377 24.89 22.59 -10.23
CA THR A 377 24.93 24.04 -9.95
C THR A 377 24.97 24.90 -11.20
N GLU A 378 25.29 24.28 -12.35
CA GLU A 378 25.38 24.93 -13.64
C GLU A 378 24.68 24.08 -14.70
N LEU A 379 24.13 24.74 -15.71
CA LEU A 379 23.54 24.09 -16.86
C LEU A 379 23.88 24.90 -18.12
N PHE A 380 24.25 24.20 -19.18
CA PHE A 380 24.65 24.78 -20.46
C PHE A 380 23.79 24.22 -21.58
N MET A 381 23.59 24.98 -22.65
CA MET A 381 22.95 24.51 -23.89
C MET A 381 23.87 24.66 -25.10
N THR A 382 23.75 23.71 -26.02
CA THR A 382 24.44 23.67 -27.33
C THR A 382 23.51 23.09 -28.38
N GLY A 383 23.70 23.49 -29.64
CA GLY A 383 22.99 22.89 -30.76
C GLY A 383 22.93 23.82 -31.96
N ASN A 384 22.61 23.26 -33.11
CA ASN A 384 22.55 24.02 -34.35
C ASN A 384 21.37 25.01 -34.42
N GLY A 385 20.35 24.85 -33.55
CA GLY A 385 19.20 25.76 -33.46
C GLY A 385 19.39 26.99 -32.57
N VAL A 386 20.46 27.04 -31.77
CA VAL A 386 20.75 28.10 -30.78
C VAL A 386 22.17 28.66 -30.96
N GLY A 387 22.49 29.75 -30.25
CA GLY A 387 23.83 30.33 -30.23
C GLY A 387 24.21 31.08 -31.52
N LEU A 388 25.52 31.36 -31.63
CA LEU A 388 26.09 32.00 -32.81
C LEU A 388 26.06 31.05 -34.04
N PRO A 389 26.26 31.56 -35.27
CA PRO A 389 26.32 30.72 -36.47
C PRO A 389 27.36 29.59 -36.41
N GLU A 390 28.44 29.79 -35.67
CA GLU A 390 29.51 28.80 -35.45
C GLU A 390 29.14 27.71 -34.43
N GLU A 391 28.05 27.90 -33.66
CA GLU A 391 27.53 26.90 -32.73
C GLU A 391 26.77 25.80 -33.50
N ASP A 392 27.32 24.59 -33.46
CA ASP A 392 26.80 23.39 -34.13
C ASP A 392 27.22 22.13 -33.34
N TRP A 393 26.62 21.92 -32.17
CA TRP A 393 26.89 20.80 -31.26
C TRP A 393 28.33 20.72 -30.73
N ASN A 394 29.05 21.83 -30.79
CA ASN A 394 30.49 21.90 -30.62
C ASN A 394 30.91 22.72 -29.40
N TRP A 395 29.96 23.23 -28.61
CA TRP A 395 30.24 24.04 -27.42
C TRP A 395 31.15 25.24 -27.74
N PHE A 396 30.96 25.86 -28.92
CA PHE A 396 31.80 26.96 -29.41
C PHE A 396 31.74 28.18 -28.48
N GLN A 397 30.52 28.57 -28.09
CA GLN A 397 30.27 29.53 -27.02
C GLN A 397 29.11 29.02 -26.17
N PRO A 398 29.41 28.19 -25.15
CA PRO A 398 28.40 27.53 -24.35
C PRO A 398 27.45 28.53 -23.73
N LEU A 399 26.16 28.34 -24.01
CA LEU A 399 25.11 29.18 -23.49
C LEU A 399 24.72 28.68 -22.09
N GLN A 400 25.23 29.31 -21.04
CA GLN A 400 24.88 28.98 -19.66
C GLN A 400 23.45 29.48 -19.34
N LEU A 401 22.65 28.64 -18.69
CA LEU A 401 21.37 29.02 -18.10
C LEU A 401 21.61 29.67 -16.72
N VAL A 402 20.70 30.55 -16.33
CA VAL A 402 20.75 31.27 -15.05
C VAL A 402 20.10 30.41 -13.97
N PRO A 403 20.82 30.04 -12.90
CA PRO A 403 20.21 29.34 -11.76
C PRO A 403 19.27 30.30 -11.01
N VAL A 404 18.15 29.78 -10.52
CA VAL A 404 17.17 30.57 -9.75
C VAL A 404 17.62 30.67 -8.29
N ASN A 405 17.46 31.85 -7.69
CA ASN A 405 17.87 32.07 -6.31
C ASN A 405 17.09 31.18 -5.32
N SER A 406 17.79 30.45 -4.46
CA SER A 406 17.18 29.57 -3.45
C SER A 406 16.32 28.41 -4.00
N HIS A 407 16.43 28.10 -5.30
CA HIS A 407 15.78 26.97 -5.98
C HIS A 407 16.83 26.22 -6.83
N PRO A 408 17.65 25.35 -6.21
CA PRO A 408 18.77 24.68 -6.89
C PRO A 408 18.37 23.77 -8.07
N GLU A 409 17.11 23.38 -8.15
CA GLU A 409 16.51 22.57 -9.20
C GLU A 409 16.07 23.37 -10.44
N LEU A 410 15.99 24.70 -10.35
CA LEU A 410 15.44 25.57 -11.37
C LEU A 410 16.52 26.37 -12.12
N PHE A 411 16.42 26.36 -13.44
CA PHE A 411 17.25 27.17 -14.34
C PHE A 411 16.37 27.87 -15.38
N TRP A 412 16.79 29.06 -15.82
CA TRP A 412 16.10 29.77 -16.89
C TRP A 412 17.08 30.44 -17.87
N LYS A 413 16.62 30.70 -19.10
CA LYS A 413 17.36 31.52 -20.06
C LYS A 413 16.44 32.10 -21.13
N ILE A 414 16.60 33.39 -21.40
CA ILE A 414 16.14 33.99 -22.65
C ILE A 414 17.22 33.77 -23.71
N VAL A 415 16.87 33.10 -24.81
CA VAL A 415 17.81 32.71 -25.87
C VAL A 415 17.22 32.98 -27.25
N TRP A 416 18.06 33.42 -28.17
CA TRP A 416 17.68 33.55 -29.58
C TRP A 416 17.69 32.16 -30.25
N MET A 417 16.55 31.75 -30.79
CA MET A 417 16.39 30.51 -31.54
C MET A 417 16.29 30.80 -33.05
N LYS A 418 16.96 30.00 -33.88
CA LYS A 418 17.17 30.29 -35.32
C LYS A 418 15.97 29.95 -36.23
N GLY A 419 14.83 29.52 -35.69
CA GLY A 419 13.64 29.13 -36.47
C GLY A 419 13.73 27.74 -37.11
N SER A 420 14.86 27.04 -36.94
CA SER A 420 15.08 25.65 -37.34
C SER A 420 16.29 25.09 -36.62
N GLY A 421 16.40 23.75 -36.56
CA GLY A 421 17.47 23.06 -35.84
C GLY A 421 17.00 22.55 -34.47
N ASN A 422 17.95 22.03 -33.70
CA ASN A 422 17.71 21.48 -32.38
C ASN A 422 18.84 21.88 -31.42
N PHE A 423 18.64 21.58 -30.14
CA PHE A 423 19.63 21.75 -29.09
C PHE A 423 19.49 20.69 -28.01
N LYS A 424 20.50 20.57 -27.16
CA LYS A 424 20.47 19.82 -25.89
C LYS A 424 21.09 20.65 -24.78
N MET A 425 20.92 20.16 -23.56
CA MET A 425 21.50 20.74 -22.36
C MET A 425 22.39 19.73 -21.64
N ALA A 426 23.36 20.21 -20.87
CA ALA A 426 24.23 19.39 -20.04
C ALA A 426 24.73 20.20 -18.82
N PRO A 427 25.07 19.53 -17.71
CA PRO A 427 25.58 20.19 -16.51
C PRO A 427 27.02 20.72 -16.65
N GLN A 428 27.66 20.44 -17.80
CA GLN A 428 28.95 21.00 -18.19
C GLN A 428 28.97 21.30 -19.70
N ALA A 429 29.83 22.21 -20.13
CA ALA A 429 30.01 22.56 -21.54
C ALA A 429 30.85 21.54 -22.33
N GLU A 430 30.55 20.24 -22.17
CA GLU A 430 31.20 19.15 -22.88
C GLU A 430 30.33 17.88 -22.90
N TRP A 431 30.58 17.01 -23.88
CA TRP A 431 29.94 15.70 -24.00
C TRP A 431 30.60 14.66 -23.08
N ALA A 432 30.52 14.89 -21.77
CA ALA A 432 31.05 14.01 -20.72
C ALA A 432 29.96 13.15 -20.02
N GLY A 433 28.74 13.16 -20.54
CA GLY A 433 27.57 12.49 -19.96
C GLY A 433 26.72 13.44 -19.10
N GLY A 434 25.49 13.03 -18.80
CA GLY A 434 24.50 13.87 -18.12
C GLY A 434 23.81 14.87 -19.05
N ASP A 435 24.03 14.79 -20.36
CA ASP A 435 23.30 15.58 -21.34
C ASP A 435 21.87 15.06 -21.53
N PHE A 436 20.93 15.99 -21.67
CA PHE A 436 19.51 15.69 -21.82
C PHE A 436 18.85 16.64 -22.81
N GLY A 437 17.68 16.23 -23.24
CA GLY A 437 16.71 17.07 -23.90
C GLY A 437 15.33 16.59 -23.53
N ILE A 438 14.54 16.13 -24.50
CA ILE A 438 13.12 15.84 -24.29
C ILE A 438 12.75 14.37 -24.56
N THR A 439 11.57 14.00 -24.07
CA THR A 439 10.83 12.81 -24.50
C THR A 439 9.37 13.18 -24.76
N GLY A 440 8.78 12.61 -25.81
CA GLY A 440 7.40 12.90 -26.21
C GLY A 440 7.20 14.31 -26.78
N ASP A 441 5.93 14.68 -26.95
CA ASP A 441 5.52 15.98 -27.46
C ASP A 441 5.23 16.95 -26.30
N ALA A 442 5.42 18.24 -26.54
CA ALA A 442 5.06 19.26 -25.55
C ALA A 442 3.55 19.36 -25.37
N THR A 443 3.15 19.62 -24.12
CA THR A 443 1.81 20.11 -23.78
C THR A 443 1.93 21.57 -23.33
N ASN A 444 1.32 22.50 -24.06
CA ASN A 444 1.40 23.95 -23.78
C ASN A 444 2.84 24.48 -23.66
N GLY A 445 3.76 24.01 -24.51
CA GLY A 445 5.16 24.44 -24.47
C GLY A 445 6.03 23.73 -23.43
N VAL A 446 5.46 22.82 -22.62
CA VAL A 446 6.19 22.06 -21.60
C VAL A 446 6.44 20.64 -22.08
N TYR A 447 7.71 20.25 -22.13
CA TYR A 447 8.20 18.91 -22.44
C TYR A 447 8.61 18.17 -21.17
N ALA A 448 8.50 16.84 -21.18
CA ALA A 448 9.19 16.00 -20.20
C ALA A 448 10.66 15.85 -20.58
N ILE A 449 11.55 15.84 -19.58
CA ILE A 449 12.98 15.60 -19.78
C ILE A 449 13.20 14.18 -20.32
N GLY A 450 14.08 14.05 -21.31
CA GLY A 450 14.44 12.78 -21.92
C GLY A 450 15.77 12.82 -22.66
N GLY A 451 16.06 11.78 -23.45
CA GLY A 451 17.34 11.68 -24.16
C GLY A 451 17.37 12.35 -25.54
N GLY A 452 16.21 12.70 -26.10
CA GLY A 452 16.10 13.23 -27.46
C GLY A 452 16.49 14.71 -27.58
N ASP A 453 16.81 15.14 -28.80
CA ASP A 453 17.11 16.54 -29.09
C ASP A 453 15.87 17.42 -28.94
N ILE A 454 16.07 18.66 -28.52
CA ILE A 454 15.02 19.65 -28.32
C ILE A 454 14.85 20.47 -29.61
N PRO A 455 13.71 20.38 -30.31
CA PRO A 455 13.49 21.18 -31.50
C PRO A 455 13.27 22.64 -31.13
N VAL A 456 13.84 23.56 -31.90
CA VAL A 456 13.49 24.98 -31.76
C VAL A 456 12.16 25.27 -32.47
N PRO A 457 11.39 26.28 -32.03
CA PRO A 457 10.21 26.75 -32.75
C PRO A 457 10.54 27.15 -34.18
N SER A 458 9.54 27.05 -35.07
CA SER A 458 9.70 27.36 -36.50
C SER A 458 9.86 28.86 -36.81
N THR A 459 9.60 29.72 -35.81
CA THR A 459 9.77 31.17 -35.91
C THR A 459 11.08 31.54 -35.23
N ALA A 460 11.96 32.24 -35.93
CA ALA A 460 13.18 32.76 -35.31
C ALA A 460 12.85 33.93 -34.38
N GLY A 461 13.47 33.98 -33.21
CA GLY A 461 13.20 35.00 -32.21
C GLY A 461 13.75 34.66 -30.83
N TYR A 462 13.51 35.53 -29.86
CA TYR A 462 13.75 35.20 -28.46
C TYR A 462 12.69 34.25 -27.92
N TYR A 463 13.15 33.26 -27.17
CA TYR A 463 12.35 32.32 -26.40
C TYR A 463 12.91 32.23 -24.98
N MET A 464 12.02 32.02 -24.01
CA MET A 464 12.38 31.58 -22.67
C MET A 464 12.49 30.07 -22.65
N VAL A 465 13.56 29.58 -22.04
CA VAL A 465 13.74 28.18 -21.65
C VAL A 465 13.75 28.12 -20.13
N VAL A 466 12.88 27.30 -19.53
CA VAL A 466 12.90 26.99 -18.10
C VAL A 466 13.11 25.51 -17.92
N VAL A 467 14.03 25.13 -17.05
CA VAL A 467 14.32 23.74 -16.70
C VAL A 467 13.99 23.55 -15.23
N ASP A 468 13.12 22.58 -14.97
CA ASP A 468 12.78 22.15 -13.62
C ASP A 468 13.18 20.68 -13.45
N LEU A 469 14.30 20.49 -12.74
CA LEU A 469 14.88 19.18 -12.52
C LEU A 469 14.13 18.37 -11.46
N SER A 470 13.36 19.01 -10.58
CA SER A 470 12.53 18.31 -9.59
C SER A 470 11.31 17.68 -10.23
N ASN A 471 10.65 18.43 -11.13
CA ASN A 471 9.47 17.97 -11.85
C ASN A 471 9.80 17.29 -13.18
N ASN A 472 11.08 17.20 -13.55
CA ASN A 472 11.57 16.64 -14.80
C ASN A 472 10.96 17.29 -16.06
N THR A 473 10.92 18.62 -16.11
CA THR A 473 10.31 19.36 -17.24
C THR A 473 11.23 20.41 -17.87
N ILE A 474 10.95 20.71 -19.14
CA ILE A 474 11.54 21.82 -19.90
C ILE A 474 10.39 22.63 -20.54
N GLU A 475 10.25 23.90 -20.18
CA GLU A 475 9.34 24.84 -20.85
C GLU A 475 10.08 25.62 -21.94
N ILE A 476 9.47 25.75 -23.11
CA ILE A 476 9.88 26.68 -24.16
C ILE A 476 8.68 27.56 -24.50
N ALA A 477 8.80 28.85 -24.21
CA ALA A 477 7.72 29.83 -24.38
C ALA A 477 8.25 31.17 -24.88
N GLU A 478 7.35 32.09 -25.25
CA GLU A 478 7.74 33.49 -25.48
C GLU A 478 8.27 34.09 -24.16
N PRO A 479 9.33 34.91 -24.20
CA PRO A 479 9.93 35.46 -23.00
C PRO A 479 9.03 36.51 -22.34
N ILE A 480 8.85 36.39 -21.04
CA ILE A 480 8.11 37.36 -20.24
C ILE A 480 9.12 38.09 -19.35
N VAL A 481 9.19 39.41 -19.51
CA VAL A 481 10.06 40.30 -18.72
C VAL A 481 9.22 41.43 -18.17
N TYR A 482 9.27 41.62 -16.85
CA TYR A 482 8.54 42.68 -16.16
C TYR A 482 9.48 43.66 -15.47
N GLY A 483 9.06 44.91 -15.38
CA GLY A 483 9.53 45.86 -14.40
C GLY A 483 8.98 45.57 -12.99
N MET A 484 9.65 46.08 -11.96
CA MET A 484 9.23 45.95 -10.57
C MET A 484 9.67 47.17 -9.73
N GLY A 485 8.89 47.50 -8.70
CA GLY A 485 9.21 48.52 -7.72
C GLY A 485 8.56 49.88 -8.01
N ASP A 486 8.82 50.85 -7.12
CA ASP A 486 8.19 52.18 -7.17
C ASP A 486 8.40 52.91 -8.51
N VAL A 487 9.53 52.62 -9.19
CA VAL A 487 9.84 53.16 -10.52
C VAL A 487 8.83 52.74 -11.59
N PHE A 488 8.20 51.58 -11.41
CA PHE A 488 7.13 51.00 -12.23
C PHE A 488 5.73 51.19 -11.61
N GLY A 489 5.65 51.71 -10.38
CA GLY A 489 4.40 52.08 -9.73
C GLY A 489 3.94 51.15 -8.61
N GLY A 490 4.71 50.11 -8.28
CA GLY A 490 4.40 49.23 -7.16
C GLY A 490 5.26 47.98 -7.06
N TRP A 491 4.90 47.12 -6.12
CA TRP A 491 5.60 45.85 -5.83
C TRP A 491 4.74 44.62 -6.14
N ASP A 492 3.65 44.82 -6.89
CA ASP A 492 2.77 43.74 -7.32
C ASP A 492 3.37 43.06 -8.56
N GLY A 493 3.57 41.75 -8.47
CA GLY A 493 4.12 40.97 -9.58
C GLY A 493 3.15 40.83 -10.76
N ALA A 494 3.73 40.72 -11.95
CA ALA A 494 3.06 40.45 -13.22
C ALA A 494 2.03 41.51 -13.63
N ASP A 495 2.25 42.78 -13.25
CA ASP A 495 1.44 43.89 -13.75
C ASP A 495 1.62 44.01 -15.28
N PRO A 496 0.54 43.87 -16.08
CA PRO A 496 0.61 44.01 -17.53
C PRO A 496 1.12 45.38 -18.02
N ASN A 497 1.06 46.43 -17.20
CA ASN A 497 1.59 47.75 -17.56
C ASN A 497 3.12 47.80 -17.49
N ASP A 498 3.73 46.89 -16.75
CA ASP A 498 5.18 46.81 -16.53
C ASP A 498 5.83 45.75 -17.44
N LEU A 499 5.05 45.15 -18.34
CA LEU A 499 5.51 44.13 -19.28
C LEU A 499 6.34 44.74 -20.41
N PHE A 500 7.54 44.22 -20.61
CA PHE A 500 8.40 44.60 -21.72
C PHE A 500 7.90 44.04 -23.04
N THR A 501 8.08 44.81 -24.10
CA THR A 501 7.73 44.41 -25.47
C THR A 501 8.89 43.67 -26.14
N ILE A 502 8.59 42.53 -26.78
CA ILE A 502 9.55 41.76 -27.57
C ILE A 502 9.63 42.34 -28.99
N ASP A 503 10.83 42.74 -29.41
CA ASP A 503 11.13 43.24 -30.74
C ASP A 503 12.16 42.32 -31.42
N ASN A 504 11.67 41.16 -31.87
CA ASN A 504 12.51 40.17 -32.57
C ASN A 504 13.14 40.73 -33.85
N THR A 505 12.55 41.77 -34.48
CA THR A 505 13.12 42.36 -35.71
C THR A 505 14.46 43.06 -35.42
N ASN A 506 14.60 43.66 -34.25
CA ASN A 506 15.82 44.35 -33.83
C ASN A 506 16.59 43.58 -32.73
N GLU A 507 16.27 42.30 -32.52
CA GLU A 507 16.88 41.43 -31.52
C GLU A 507 16.86 42.08 -30.11
N GLY A 508 15.77 42.77 -29.76
CA GLY A 508 15.64 43.49 -28.49
C GLY A 508 14.38 43.13 -27.70
N ILE A 509 14.46 43.30 -26.38
CA ILE A 509 13.31 43.36 -25.46
C ILE A 509 13.34 44.75 -24.83
N LYS A 510 12.22 45.48 -24.87
CA LYS A 510 12.19 46.93 -24.64
C LYS A 510 11.08 47.34 -23.68
N PHE A 511 11.35 48.39 -22.92
CA PHE A 511 10.33 49.13 -22.18
C PHE A 511 10.47 50.61 -22.54
N GLU A 512 9.40 51.23 -23.02
CA GLU A 512 9.41 52.64 -23.41
C GLU A 512 8.68 53.48 -22.37
N GLY A 513 9.33 54.56 -21.92
CA GLY A 513 8.75 55.52 -21.00
C GLY A 513 8.50 54.96 -19.61
N VAL A 514 9.57 54.66 -18.87
CA VAL A 514 9.51 54.34 -17.44
C VAL A 514 8.61 55.35 -16.69
N PRO A 515 7.63 54.92 -15.86
CA PRO A 515 6.58 55.82 -15.41
C PRO A 515 7.00 56.81 -14.34
N ASN A 516 7.96 56.44 -13.47
CA ASN A 516 8.41 57.26 -12.34
C ASN A 516 9.94 57.33 -12.24
N ASP A 517 10.44 58.27 -11.43
CA ASP A 517 11.84 58.27 -11.00
C ASP A 517 12.05 57.24 -9.89
N GLY A 518 13.10 56.43 -9.95
CA GLY A 518 13.36 55.44 -8.90
C GLY A 518 14.40 54.39 -9.25
N GLU A 519 14.57 53.45 -8.31
CA GLU A 519 15.45 52.29 -8.48
C GLU A 519 14.81 51.29 -9.45
N LEU A 520 15.55 50.94 -10.51
CA LEU A 520 15.17 49.94 -11.49
C LEU A 520 15.25 48.54 -10.89
N ARG A 521 14.23 47.72 -11.15
CA ARG A 521 14.25 46.27 -10.94
C ARG A 521 13.54 45.61 -12.11
N MET A 522 14.08 44.50 -12.60
CA MET A 522 13.49 43.74 -13.70
C MET A 522 13.64 42.25 -13.42
N TYR A 523 12.67 41.47 -13.85
CA TYR A 523 12.68 40.03 -13.64
C TYR A 523 11.97 39.29 -14.76
N VAL A 524 12.19 37.99 -14.83
CA VAL A 524 11.52 37.11 -15.79
C VAL A 524 10.40 36.29 -15.14
N ALA A 525 9.43 35.90 -15.94
CA ALA A 525 8.37 34.98 -15.53
C ALA A 525 8.16 33.88 -16.60
N ALA A 526 7.62 32.74 -16.19
CA ALA A 526 7.17 31.66 -17.07
C ALA A 526 6.15 30.80 -16.32
N SER A 527 5.49 29.87 -17.02
CA SER A 527 4.43 29.06 -16.39
C SER A 527 4.96 28.02 -15.42
N THR A 528 6.16 27.46 -15.68
CA THR A 528 6.83 26.49 -14.80
C THR A 528 7.91 27.09 -13.94
N LEU A 529 8.20 28.39 -14.08
CA LEU A 529 9.16 29.11 -13.23
C LEU A 529 8.53 29.47 -11.89
N ASN A 530 8.43 28.48 -11.00
CA ASN A 530 7.76 28.62 -9.70
C ASN A 530 8.67 29.27 -8.65
N CYS A 531 8.86 30.58 -8.75
CA CYS A 531 9.64 31.36 -7.78
C CYS A 531 9.08 32.77 -7.57
N ASP A 532 9.48 33.43 -6.49
CA ASP A 532 9.23 34.86 -6.31
C ASP A 532 10.02 35.67 -7.35
N TRP A 533 9.50 36.83 -7.74
CA TRP A 533 10.07 37.69 -8.79
C TRP A 533 11.56 38.00 -8.59
N TRP A 534 11.98 38.26 -7.34
CA TRP A 534 13.36 38.64 -7.01
C TRP A 534 14.34 37.46 -7.16
N GLN A 535 13.84 36.22 -7.22
CA GLN A 535 14.67 35.03 -7.37
C GLN A 535 15.12 34.80 -8.81
N ALA A 536 14.47 35.46 -9.78
CA ALA A 536 14.79 35.43 -11.21
C ALA A 536 14.98 36.85 -11.77
N GLU A 537 15.54 37.76 -10.96
CA GLU A 537 15.78 39.16 -11.34
C GLU A 537 17.14 39.39 -12.01
N PHE A 538 17.23 40.53 -12.70
CA PHE A 538 18.45 41.02 -13.33
C PHE A 538 18.43 42.55 -13.48
N MET A 539 19.59 43.12 -13.80
CA MET A 539 19.82 44.56 -13.89
C MET A 539 20.62 44.93 -15.14
N VAL A 540 20.63 46.22 -15.49
CA VAL A 540 21.57 46.77 -16.48
C VAL A 540 22.70 47.48 -15.76
N LEU A 541 23.90 46.88 -15.73
CA LEU A 541 25.08 47.45 -15.09
C LEU A 541 26.21 47.62 -16.11
N ASP A 542 26.83 48.80 -16.13
CA ASP A 542 27.93 49.13 -17.04
C ASP A 542 27.66 48.80 -18.53
N GLY A 543 26.39 48.89 -18.95
CA GLY A 543 25.95 48.59 -20.31
C GLY A 543 25.66 47.12 -20.60
N ASN A 544 25.67 46.25 -19.58
CA ASN A 544 25.43 44.81 -19.71
C ASN A 544 24.23 44.36 -18.87
N ILE A 545 23.58 43.28 -19.30
CA ILE A 545 22.57 42.55 -18.54
C ILE A 545 23.31 41.70 -17.51
N GLU A 546 23.10 41.98 -16.24
CA GLU A 546 23.69 41.25 -15.13
C GLU A 546 22.59 40.52 -14.36
N PHE A 547 22.68 39.19 -14.27
CA PHE A 547 21.71 38.36 -13.56
C PHE A 547 22.03 38.29 -12.07
N ARG A 548 21.02 38.34 -11.21
CA ARG A 548 21.22 38.06 -9.78
C ARG A 548 21.71 36.63 -9.55
N GLY A 549 21.09 35.68 -10.24
CA GLY A 549 21.32 34.24 -10.04
C GLY A 549 21.17 33.85 -8.57
N THR A 550 22.13 33.07 -8.06
CA THR A 550 22.18 32.67 -6.64
C THR A 550 22.80 33.73 -5.71
N GLY A 551 23.14 34.92 -6.24
CA GLY A 551 23.77 36.00 -5.49
C GLY A 551 22.82 36.78 -4.57
N GLY A 552 23.40 37.66 -3.76
CA GLY A 552 22.67 38.66 -2.97
C GLY A 552 22.16 39.82 -3.83
N ASP A 553 21.69 40.88 -3.17
CA ASP A 553 21.22 42.09 -3.87
C ASP A 553 22.30 42.68 -4.78
N GLN A 554 21.90 43.00 -6.02
CA GLN A 554 22.76 43.61 -7.03
C GLN A 554 22.99 45.10 -6.77
N ALA A 555 23.99 45.68 -7.44
CA ALA A 555 24.18 47.13 -7.45
C ALA A 555 22.92 47.82 -8.01
N ARG A 556 22.52 48.93 -7.37
CA ARG A 556 21.30 49.65 -7.69
C ARG A 556 21.52 50.62 -8.86
N VAL A 557 20.53 50.70 -9.74
CA VAL A 557 20.52 51.60 -10.91
C VAL A 557 19.23 52.40 -10.84
N ASN A 558 19.32 53.72 -11.03
CA ASN A 558 18.13 54.56 -11.08
C ASN A 558 17.72 54.82 -12.53
N ALA A 559 16.41 54.85 -12.77
CA ALA A 559 15.82 55.37 -13.99
C ALA A 559 15.02 56.65 -13.68
N THR A 560 14.92 57.53 -14.67
CA THR A 560 14.11 58.74 -14.65
C THR A 560 12.81 58.48 -15.42
N ALA A 561 11.73 59.12 -14.99
CA ALA A 561 10.46 59.07 -15.72
C ALA A 561 10.65 59.47 -17.19
N GLY A 562 10.20 58.61 -18.10
CA GLY A 562 10.37 58.76 -19.55
C GLY A 562 11.56 58.02 -20.14
N ASP A 563 12.51 57.53 -19.34
CA ASP A 563 13.64 56.74 -19.85
C ASP A 563 13.16 55.49 -20.60
N ASN A 564 13.91 55.08 -21.62
CA ASN A 564 13.69 53.85 -22.37
C ASN A 564 14.74 52.81 -22.00
N ILE A 565 14.31 51.56 -21.83
CA ILE A 565 15.16 50.41 -21.51
C ILE A 565 15.23 49.51 -22.75
N SER A 566 16.43 49.08 -23.12
CA SER A 566 16.66 48.10 -24.19
C SER A 566 17.57 46.98 -23.70
N LEU A 567 17.14 45.74 -23.93
CA LEU A 567 17.81 44.52 -23.51
C LEU A 567 18.09 43.65 -24.73
N ASN A 568 19.35 43.25 -24.93
CA ASN A 568 19.75 42.29 -25.96
C ASN A 568 20.36 41.06 -25.28
N PHE A 569 19.53 40.04 -25.06
CA PHE A 569 19.95 38.78 -24.42
C PHE A 569 20.89 37.93 -25.28
N ARG A 570 20.99 38.22 -26.59
CA ARG A 570 21.93 37.54 -27.48
C ARG A 570 23.36 38.03 -27.31
N THR A 571 23.56 39.34 -27.14
CA THR A 571 24.89 39.94 -26.93
C THR A 571 25.21 40.16 -25.46
N GLY A 572 24.21 40.11 -24.58
CA GLY A 572 24.31 40.48 -23.17
C GLY A 572 24.29 41.98 -22.92
N ALA A 573 24.06 42.81 -23.95
CA ALA A 573 24.05 44.27 -23.79
C ALA A 573 22.71 44.78 -23.23
N GLY A 574 22.77 45.79 -22.37
CA GLY A 574 21.61 46.51 -21.85
C GLY A 574 21.84 48.02 -21.85
N SER A 575 20.80 48.80 -22.10
CA SER A 575 20.89 50.27 -22.04
C SER A 575 19.66 50.93 -21.45
N ILE A 576 19.89 52.04 -20.76
CA ILE A 576 18.87 52.96 -20.26
C ILE A 576 19.18 54.31 -20.91
N THR A 577 18.24 54.84 -21.67
CA THR A 577 18.43 56.09 -22.43
C THR A 577 17.31 57.06 -22.15
N THR A 578 17.68 58.29 -21.81
CA THR A 578 16.74 59.40 -21.70
C THR A 578 16.26 59.83 -23.09
N PRO A 579 14.93 60.03 -23.28
CA PRO A 579 14.35 60.38 -24.58
C PRO A 579 14.81 61.72 -25.16
#